data_AF-A0A554IG63-F1
#
_entry.id   AF-A0A554IG63-F1
#
_cell.length_a   1.000
_cell.length_b   1.000
_cell.length_c   1.000
_cell.angle_alpha   90.00
_cell.angle_beta   90.00
_cell.angle_gamma   90.00
#
_symmetry.space_group_name_H-M   'P 1'
#
loop_
_entity.id
_entity.type
_entity.pdbx_description
1 polymer ?
#
loop_
_entity_poly.entity_id
_entity_poly.type
_entity_poly.pdbx_seq_one_letter_code
_entity_poly.pdbx_strand_id
1 'polypeptide(L)' 'MKKLLVKDSDENVIVDVIFRADDNNEYECVGVLVEENDNLIEVAFNSKNGEIVDSINIKRADIISINVLDSSKIEKLT' A
#
# COMPACT_ATOMS: atom_id res chain seq x y z
N MET A 1 10.91 2.91 10.41
CA MET A 1 9.92 1.80 10.42
C MET A 1 10.61 0.53 9.94
N LYS A 2 10.12 -0.64 10.35
CA LYS A 2 10.58 -1.92 9.80
C LYS A 2 10.10 -2.05 8.35
N LYS A 3 10.90 -2.66 7.47
CA LYS A 3 10.45 -3.01 6.11
C LYS A 3 9.32 -4.05 6.18
N LEU A 4 8.27 -3.81 5.42
CA LEU A 4 7.09 -4.65 5.27
C LEU A 4 7.16 -5.50 4.00
N LEU A 5 7.74 -4.97 2.92
CA LEU A 5 7.85 -5.65 1.64
C LEU A 5 8.91 -6.75 1.69
N VAL A 6 8.50 -7.96 1.33
CA VAL A 6 9.38 -9.14 1.21
C VAL A 6 9.47 -9.50 -0.27
N LYS A 7 10.52 -9.02 -0.96
CA LYS A 7 10.66 -9.17 -2.42
C LYS A 7 10.78 -10.61 -2.93
N ASP A 8 11.21 -11.53 -2.07
CA ASP A 8 11.39 -12.95 -2.41
C ASP A 8 10.15 -13.81 -2.05
N SER A 9 9.03 -13.18 -1.68
CA SER A 9 7.76 -13.85 -1.39
C SER A 9 6.97 -14.10 -2.67
N ASP A 10 6.36 -15.29 -2.79
CA ASP A 10 5.41 -15.60 -3.85
C ASP A 10 4.04 -14.91 -3.64
N GLU A 11 3.80 -14.37 -2.44
CA GLU A 11 2.57 -13.67 -2.09
C GLU A 11 2.74 -12.15 -2.07
N ASN A 12 1.76 -11.46 -2.64
CA ASN A 12 1.65 -10.01 -2.59
C ASN A 12 1.36 -9.53 -1.17
N VAL A 13 2.02 -8.44 -0.75
CA VAL A 13 1.75 -7.79 0.54
C VAL A 13 0.62 -6.78 0.35
N ILE A 14 -0.56 -7.07 0.92
CA ILE A 14 -1.69 -6.14 0.92
C ILE A 14 -1.55 -5.22 2.12
N VAL A 15 -1.73 -3.92 1.91
CA VAL A 15 -1.62 -2.91 2.96
C VAL A 15 -2.86 -2.03 3.01
N ASP A 16 -3.27 -1.71 4.24
CA ASP A 16 -4.16 -0.61 4.59
C ASP A 16 -3.29 0.53 5.11
N VAL A 17 -3.37 1.70 4.47
CA VAL A 17 -2.53 2.86 4.75
C VAL A 17 -3.40 4.08 5.02
N ILE A 18 -3.20 4.70 6.18
CA ILE A 18 -3.73 6.04 6.48
C ILE A 18 -2.57 7.03 6.41
N PHE A 19 -2.72 8.08 5.61
CA PHE A 19 -1.69 9.09 5.39
C PHE A 19 -2.29 10.49 5.26
N ARG A 20 -1.46 11.52 5.50
CA ARG A 20 -1.83 12.92 5.33
C ARG A 20 -1.34 13.42 3.97
N ALA A 21 -2.22 13.92 3.12
CA ALA A 21 -1.82 14.51 1.85
C ALA A 21 -1.36 15.96 2.00
N ASP A 22 -0.86 16.54 0.91
CA ASP A 22 -0.34 17.92 0.87
C ASP A 22 -1.42 18.98 1.19
N ASP A 23 -2.70 18.64 1.05
CA ASP A 23 -3.84 19.48 1.41
C ASP A 23 -4.22 19.43 2.91
N ASN A 24 -3.41 18.72 3.71
CA ASN A 24 -3.62 18.41 5.13
C ASN A 24 -4.83 17.53 5.46
N ASN A 25 -5.51 16.97 4.47
CA ASN A 25 -6.55 15.99 4.70
C ASN A 25 -5.95 14.60 4.90
N GLU A 26 -6.65 13.77 5.68
CA GLU A 26 -6.30 12.36 5.90
C GLU A 26 -7.03 11.50 4.87
N TYR A 27 -6.29 10.58 4.28
CA TYR A 27 -6.77 9.62 3.30
C TYR A 27 -6.45 8.21 3.76
N GLU A 28 -7.36 7.29 3.47
CA GLU A 28 -7.21 5.87 3.69
C GLU A 28 -7.21 5.17 2.33
N CYS A 29 -6.27 4.25 2.12
CA CYS A 29 -6.23 3.42 0.92
C CYS A 29 -5.83 1.98 1.24
N VAL A 30 -6.44 1.05 0.52
CA VAL A 30 -6.09 -0.38 0.57
C VAL A 30 -5.58 -0.79 -0.79
N GLY A 31 -4.41 -1.43 -0.84
CA GLY A 31 -3.81 -1.88 -2.09
C GLY A 31 -2.61 -2.81 -1.89
N VAL A 32 -1.89 -3.09 -2.96
CA VAL A 32 -0.71 -3.96 -2.93
C VAL A 32 0.54 -3.11 -2.77
N LEU A 33 1.37 -3.41 -1.76
CA LEU A 33 2.68 -2.78 -1.59
C LEU A 33 3.66 -3.34 -2.62
N VAL A 34 4.08 -2.52 -3.57
CA VAL A 34 4.93 -2.94 -4.71
C VAL A 34 6.36 -2.39 -4.62
N GLU A 35 6.51 -1.23 -3.98
CA GLU A 35 7.82 -0.67 -3.66
C GLU A 35 7.86 -0.16 -2.22
N GLU A 36 9.01 -0.36 -1.57
CA GLU A 36 9.29 0.21 -0.27
C GLU A 36 10.77 0.57 -0.17
N ASN A 37 11.05 1.85 0.09
CA ASN A 37 12.40 2.35 0.41
C ASN A 37 12.37 3.21 1.68
N ASP A 38 13.45 3.90 2.02
CA ASP A 38 13.54 4.64 3.29
C ASP A 38 12.65 5.90 3.33
N ASN A 39 12.24 6.42 2.16
CA ASN A 39 11.53 7.70 2.05
C ASN A 39 10.07 7.55 1.60
N LEU A 40 9.75 6.51 0.81
CA LEU A 40 8.41 6.31 0.27
C LEU A 40 8.02 4.84 0.24
N ILE A 41 6.72 4.64 0.07
CA ILE A 41 6.12 3.38 -0.37
C ILE A 41 5.32 3.64 -1.65
N GLU A 42 5.22 2.62 -2.49
CA GLU A 42 4.28 2.61 -3.62
C GLU A 42 3.20 1.55 -3.38
N VAL A 43 1.94 1.97 -3.47
CA VAL A 43 0.76 1.11 -3.31
C VAL A 43 0.00 1.07 -4.63
N ALA A 44 -0.12 -0.12 -5.22
CA ALA A 44 -0.83 -0.36 -6.47
C ALA A 44 -2.29 -0.79 -6.25
N PHE A 45 -3.18 -0.26 -7.06
CA PHE A 45 -4.63 -0.54 -7.01
C PHE A 45 -5.11 -1.38 -8.18
N ASN A 46 -4.55 -1.14 -9.38
CA ASN A 46 -4.96 -1.83 -10.60
C ASN A 46 -3.75 -2.30 -11.41
N SER A 47 -3.89 -3.46 -12.07
CA SER A 47 -2.93 -3.97 -13.04
C SER A 47 -3.64 -4.47 -14.31
N LYS A 48 -2.94 -4.40 -15.44
CA LYS A 48 -3.41 -4.90 -16.73
C LYS A 48 -2.26 -5.60 -17.44
N ASN A 49 -2.47 -6.84 -17.87
CA ASN A 49 -1.45 -7.66 -18.54
C ASN A 49 -0.15 -7.82 -17.73
N GLY A 50 -0.23 -7.84 -16.40
CA GLY A 50 0.95 -7.94 -15.53
C GLY A 50 1.68 -6.62 -15.26
N GLU A 51 1.18 -5.50 -15.79
CA GLU A 51 1.73 -4.17 -15.56
C GLU A 51 0.82 -3.37 -14.62
N ILE A 52 1.40 -2.63 -13.68
CA ILE A 52 0.67 -1.71 -12.80
C ILE A 52 0.20 -0.52 -13.65
N VAL A 53 -1.09 -0.23 -13.59
CA VAL A 53 -1.68 0.90 -14.34
C VAL A 53 -2.20 2.01 -13.44
N ASP A 54 -2.34 1.74 -12.14
CA ASP A 54 -2.82 2.68 -11.14
C ASP A 54 -2.14 2.41 -9.81
N SER A 55 -1.45 3.42 -9.29
CA SER A 55 -0.72 3.36 -8.03
C SER A 55 -0.58 4.75 -7.41
N ILE A 56 -0.25 4.76 -6.12
CA ILE A 56 0.09 5.98 -5.37
C ILE A 56 1.45 5.82 -4.70
N ASN A 57 2.24 6.90 -4.79
CA ASN A 57 3.47 7.05 -4.02
C ASN A 57 3.16 7.85 -2.75
N ILE A 58 3.46 7.28 -1.59
CA ILE A 58 3.21 7.88 -0.28
C ILE A 58 4.55 8.09 0.41
N LYS A 59 4.87 9.33 0.80
CA LYS A 59 6.06 9.60 1.61
C LYS A 59 5.86 8.99 2.98
N ARG A 60 6.88 8.30 3.50
CA ARG A 60 6.80 7.69 4.83
C ARG A 60 6.59 8.69 5.95
N ALA A 61 7.11 9.91 5.79
CA ALA A 61 6.91 10.99 6.76
C ALA A 61 5.44 11.38 6.91
N ASP A 62 4.62 11.11 5.89
CA ASP A 62 3.21 11.48 5.82
C ASP A 62 2.30 10.30 6.23
N ILE A 63 2.85 9.09 6.44
CA ILE A 63 2.11 7.91 6.88
C ILE A 63 1.76 8.04 8.37
N ILE A 64 0.48 8.01 8.67
CA ILE A 64 -0.06 7.99 10.03
C ILE A 64 -0.09 6.54 10.55
N SER A 65 -0.59 5.61 9.73
CA SER A 65 -0.59 4.19 10.02
C SER A 65 -0.45 3.36 8.75
N ILE A 66 0.11 2.16 8.92
CA ILE A 66 0.17 1.14 7.87
C ILE A 66 0.01 -0.23 8.51
N ASN A 67 -0.95 -1.00 8.01
CA ASN A 67 -1.24 -2.34 8.47
C ASN A 67 -1.11 -3.30 7.28
N VAL A 68 -0.39 -4.41 7.46
CA VAL A 68 -0.42 -5.51 6.51
C VAL A 68 -1.72 -6.26 6.72
N LEU A 69 -2.53 -6.37 5.67
CA LEU A 69 -3.77 -7.11 5.68
C LEU A 69 -3.52 -8.55 5.27
N ASP A 70 -4.12 -9.46 6.03
CA ASP A 70 -4.27 -10.85 5.63
C ASP A 70 -5.40 -10.93 4.59
N SER A 71 -5.12 -11.52 3.43
CA SER A 71 -6.09 -11.65 2.33
C SER A 71 -7.36 -12.39 2.75
N SER A 72 -7.30 -13.24 3.77
CA SER A 72 -8.47 -13.92 4.35
C SER A 72 -9.47 -12.98 5.04
N LYS A 73 -9.06 -11.75 5.37
CA LYS A 73 -9.91 -10.72 5.99
C LYS A 73 -10.62 -9.83 4.98
N ILE A 74 -10.35 -9.99 3.69
CA ILE A 74 -10.97 -9.18 2.64
C ILE A 74 -12.32 -9.80 2.30
N GLU A 75 -13.38 -9.18 2.80
CA GLU A 75 -14.75 -9.64 2.56
C GLU A 75 -15.33 -9.01 1.30
N LYS A 76 -16.09 -9.82 0.56
CA LYS A 76 -16.90 -9.30 -0.55
C LYS A 76 -18.04 -8.49 0.04
N LEU A 77 -18.15 -7.21 -0.36
CA LEU A 77 -19.34 -6.41 -0.08
C LEU A 77 -20.55 -7.08 -0.73
N THR A 78 -21.52 -7.47 0.09
CA THR A 78 -22.82 -8.03 -0.33
C THR A 78 -23.87 -6.95 -0.47
#